data_AF-A0A967LB11-F1
#
_entry.id   AF-A0A967LB11-F1
#
_cell.length_a   1.000
_cell.length_b   1.000
_cell.length_c   1.000
_cell.angle_alpha   90.00
_cell.angle_beta   90.00
_cell.angle_gamma   90.00
#
_symmetry.space_group_name_H-M   'P 1'
#
loop_
_entity.id
_entity.type
_entity.pdbx_description
1 polymer ?
#
loop_
_entity_poly.entity_id
_entity_poly.type
_entity_poly.pdbx_seq_one_letter_code
_entity_poly.pdbx_strand_id
1 'polypeptide(L)'
;RTATVTAAVTGTTIMMEYFLEKWVKIIVLEGRLVTWVEQNGKKSRQKTIKAGQMVVLKATDTRMPSAVDVDLQRLLETSGLASQEIFGPLPETAQNRISTAINQQTDLKSEGILVVSNKGTGA
;
A
#
# COMPACT_ATOMS: atom_id res chain seq x y z
N ARG A 1 -1.99 -20.12 4.80
CA ARG A 1 -1.45 -19.25 5.86
C ARG A 1 -1.17 -17.90 5.25
N THR A 2 -1.73 -16.84 5.83
CA THR A 2 -1.44 -15.46 5.42
C THR A 2 -0.39 -14.92 6.37
N ALA A 3 0.52 -14.08 5.88
CA ALA A 3 1.41 -13.33 6.75
C ALA A 3 1.55 -11.90 6.23
N THR A 4 1.83 -11.01 7.17
CA THR A 4 1.88 -9.59 6.92
C THR A 4 3.19 -9.03 7.42
N VAL A 5 3.74 -8.10 6.66
CA VAL A 5 5.03 -7.47 6.90
C VAL A 5 4.87 -5.98 6.68
N THR A 6 5.40 -5.20 7.62
CA THR A 6 5.61 -3.77 7.43
C THR A 6 7.10 -3.55 7.24
N ALA A 7 7.48 -2.86 6.16
CA ALA A 7 8.87 -2.56 5.85
C ALA A 7 9.05 -1.06 5.62
N ALA A 8 10.04 -0.48 6.31
CA ALA A 8 10.48 0.89 6.10
C ALA A 8 11.86 0.84 5.40
N VAL A 9 11.88 1.29 4.15
CA VAL A 9 13.11 1.68 3.44
C VAL A 9 13.24 3.20 3.62
N THR A 10 14.44 3.77 3.64
CA THR A 10 14.60 5.22 3.84
C THR A 10 13.71 6.02 2.88
N GLY A 11 12.67 6.69 3.42
CA GLY A 11 11.71 7.48 2.65
C GLY A 11 10.63 6.68 1.91
N THR A 12 10.39 5.41 2.26
CA THR A 12 9.20 4.66 1.84
C THR A 12 8.81 3.62 2.89
N THR A 13 7.56 3.66 3.35
CA THR A 13 6.99 2.69 4.28
C THR A 13 5.83 1.98 3.61
N ILE A 14 5.85 0.65 3.62
CA ILE A 14 4.79 -0.19 3.03
C ILE A 14 4.23 -1.17 4.05
N MET A 15 2.94 -1.47 3.89
CA MET A 15 2.30 -2.66 4.45
C MET A 15 2.14 -3.70 3.35
N MET A 16 2.52 -4.94 3.63
CA MET A 16 2.44 -6.04 2.67
C MET A 16 1.80 -7.26 3.32
N GLU A 17 0.68 -7.72 2.78
CA GLU A 17 0.03 -8.97 3.16
C GLU A 17 0.22 -9.99 2.03
N TYR A 18 0.66 -11.20 2.35
CA TYR A 18 0.85 -12.26 1.36
C TYR A 18 0.04 -13.51 1.72
N PHE A 19 -0.59 -14.10 0.71
CA PHE A 19 -1.11 -15.46 0.73
C PHE A 19 -0.33 -16.27 -0.30
N LEU A 20 0.48 -17.19 0.20
CA LEU A 20 1.29 -18.12 -0.59
C LEU A 20 0.52 -18.66 -1.81
N GLU A 21 1.14 -18.54 -2.99
CA GLU A 21 0.64 -19.00 -4.29
C GLU A 21 -0.70 -18.39 -4.75
N LYS A 22 -1.27 -17.43 -4.02
CA LYS A 22 -2.54 -16.80 -4.37
C LYS A 22 -2.40 -15.34 -4.73
N TRP A 23 -1.90 -14.53 -3.80
CA TRP A 23 -1.78 -13.08 -4.01
C TRP A 23 -0.84 -12.41 -3.01
N VAL A 24 -0.35 -11.25 -3.41
CA VAL A 24 0.36 -10.28 -2.57
C VAL A 24 -0.38 -8.95 -2.66
N LYS A 25 -0.72 -8.38 -1.51
CA LYS A 25 -1.30 -7.05 -1.37
C LYS A 25 -0.26 -6.12 -0.81
N ILE A 26 -0.06 -4.97 -1.43
CA ILE A 26 0.88 -3.95 -0.97
C ILE A 26 0.13 -2.63 -0.85
N ILE A 27 0.29 -1.94 0.27
CA ILE A 27 -0.21 -0.58 0.53
C ILE A 27 1.00 0.29 0.86
N VAL A 28 1.14 1.44 0.21
CA VAL A 28 2.21 2.40 0.49
C VAL A 28 1.68 3.46 1.45
N LEU A 29 2.29 3.58 2.63
CA LEU A 29 1.89 4.52 3.68
C LEU A 29 2.55 5.89 3.51
N GLU A 30 3.81 5.91 3.09
CA GLU A 30 4.56 7.12 2.71
C GLU A 30 5.58 6.79 1.62
N GLY A 31 6.00 7.81 0.88
CA GLY A 31 6.98 7.65 -0.19
C GLY A 31 6.41 7.03 -1.46
N ARG A 32 7.22 6.22 -2.15
CA ARG A 32 6.90 5.63 -3.46
C ARG A 32 7.55 4.27 -3.60
N LEU A 33 6.79 3.27 -4.02
CA LEU A 33 7.30 1.96 -4.37
C LEU A 33 7.37 1.81 -5.89
N VAL A 34 8.56 1.52 -6.43
CA VAL A 34 8.73 1.11 -7.82
C VAL A 34 8.87 -0.41 -7.87
N THR A 35 7.98 -1.07 -8.59
CA THR A 35 7.93 -2.55 -8.62
C THR A 35 7.56 -3.06 -10.01
N TRP A 36 7.86 -4.33 -10.29
CA TRP A 36 7.51 -5.04 -11.51
C TRP A 36 7.24 -6.52 -11.18
N VAL A 37 6.45 -7.17 -12.04
CA VAL A 37 6.33 -8.63 -12.04
C VAL A 37 7.49 -9.22 -12.84
N GLU A 38 8.11 -10.28 -12.32
CA GLU A 38 9.06 -11.12 -13.04
C GLU A 38 8.53 -12.56 -13.08
N GLN A 39 8.43 -13.13 -14.29
CA GLN A 39 7.99 -14.51 -14.48
C GLN A 39 8.84 -15.17 -15.57
N ASN A 40 9.36 -16.37 -15.30
CA ASN A 40 10.20 -17.12 -16.23
C ASN A 40 11.37 -16.28 -16.78
N GLY A 41 12.01 -15.47 -15.93
CA GLY A 41 13.12 -14.57 -16.29
C GLY A 41 12.73 -13.34 -17.11
N LYS A 42 11.44 -13.09 -17.34
CA LYS A 42 10.94 -11.90 -18.07
C LYS A 42 10.33 -10.90 -17.10
N LYS A 43 10.85 -9.66 -17.15
CA LYS A 43 10.32 -8.52 -16.38
C LYS A 43 9.23 -7.80 -17.15
N SER A 44 8.11 -7.53 -16.47
CA SER A 44 7.08 -6.61 -16.95
C SER A 44 7.54 -5.15 -16.83
N ARG A 45 6.73 -4.22 -17.36
CA ARG A 45 6.99 -2.78 -17.17
C ARG A 45 6.92 -2.42 -15.68
N GLN A 46 7.82 -1.54 -15.26
CA GLN A 46 7.79 -0.99 -13.92
C GLN A 46 6.51 -0.19 -13.66
N LYS A 47 6.05 -0.23 -12.43
CA LYS A 47 4.93 0.56 -11.93
C LYS A 47 5.32 1.26 -10.64
N THR A 48 4.96 2.53 -10.56
CA THR A 48 5.10 3.34 -9.35
C THR A 48 3.79 3.34 -8.58
N ILE A 49 3.84 2.93 -7.32
CA ILE A 49 2.73 2.97 -6.36
C ILE A 49 3.09 4.07 -5.36
N LYS A 50 2.22 5.07 -5.18
CA LYS A 50 2.47 6.22 -4.31
C LYS A 50 1.81 6.02 -2.94
N ALA A 51 2.20 6.84 -1.97
CA ALA A 51 1.50 6.93 -0.69
C ALA A 51 -0.02 7.04 -0.88
N GLY A 52 -0.77 6.28 -0.08
CA GLY A 52 -2.24 6.19 -0.18
C GLY A 52 -2.74 5.28 -1.29
N GLN A 53 -1.85 4.54 -1.96
CA GLN A 53 -2.24 3.59 -3.00
C GLN A 53 -1.97 2.14 -2.59
N MET A 54 -2.84 1.26 -3.06
CA MET A 54 -2.78 -0.18 -2.86
C MET A 54 -2.78 -0.91 -4.20
N VAL A 55 -2.06 -2.04 -4.25
CA VAL A 55 -2.18 -3.02 -5.32
C VAL A 55 -2.42 -4.41 -4.74
N VAL A 56 -3.21 -5.22 -5.42
CA VAL A 56 -3.34 -6.67 -5.15
C VAL A 56 -2.87 -7.41 -6.39
N LEU A 57 -1.69 -8.00 -6.30
CA LEU A 57 -1.08 -8.81 -7.34
C LEU A 57 -1.48 -10.28 -7.12
N LYS A 58 -2.10 -10.93 -8.11
CA LYS A 58 -2.39 -12.36 -8.08
C LYS A 58 -1.17 -13.15 -8.56
N ALA A 59 -1.02 -14.38 -8.09
CA ALA A 59 0.07 -15.27 -8.52
C ALA A 59 0.05 -15.57 -10.04
N THR A 60 -1.12 -15.45 -10.67
CA THR A 60 -1.32 -15.63 -12.12
C THR A 60 -1.06 -14.37 -12.94
N ASP A 61 -0.86 -13.21 -12.29
CA ASP A 61 -0.67 -11.94 -13.00
C ASP A 61 0.70 -11.91 -13.66
N THR A 62 0.73 -11.54 -14.94
CA THR A 62 1.97 -11.41 -15.72
C THR A 62 2.48 -9.96 -15.77
N ARG A 63 1.72 -9.01 -15.18
CA ARG A 63 1.97 -7.57 -15.18
C ARG A 63 1.43 -6.95 -13.90
N MET A 64 1.97 -5.79 -13.51
CA MET A 64 1.49 -5.06 -12.34
C MET A 64 0.07 -4.51 -12.56
N PRO A 65 -0.90 -4.83 -11.66
CA PRO A 65 -2.27 -4.29 -11.72
C PRO A 65 -2.30 -2.78 -11.52
N SER A 66 -3.42 -2.14 -11.86
CA SER A 66 -3.67 -0.74 -11.47
C SER A 66 -3.78 -0.61 -9.96
N ALA A 67 -3.10 0.41 -9.45
CA ALA A 67 -3.22 0.76 -8.05
C ALA A 67 -4.57 1.44 -7.82
N VAL A 68 -5.16 1.21 -6.66
CA VAL A 68 -6.38 1.86 -6.20
C VAL A 68 -6.05 2.70 -4.98
N ASP A 69 -6.75 3.81 -4.80
CA ASP A 69 -6.54 4.67 -3.65
C ASP A 69 -7.19 4.05 -2.40
N VAL A 70 -6.51 4.20 -1.27
CA VAL A 70 -6.94 3.72 0.05
C VAL A 70 -6.87 4.88 1.02
N ASP A 71 -7.90 5.03 1.83
CA ASP A 71 -7.93 6.01 2.91
C ASP A 71 -6.89 5.66 3.97
N LEU A 72 -5.77 6.40 4.01
CA LEU A 72 -4.66 6.12 4.91
C LEU A 72 -5.05 6.34 6.37
N GLN A 73 -5.82 7.40 6.64
CA GLN A 73 -6.27 7.70 7.99
C GLN A 73 -7.12 6.55 8.52
N ARG A 74 -8.16 6.16 7.76
CA ARG A 74 -9.04 5.06 8.13
C ARG A 74 -8.28 3.74 8.24
N LEU A 75 -7.33 3.48 7.34
CA LEU A 75 -6.52 2.26 7.37
C LEU A 75 -5.74 2.17 8.68
N LEU A 76 -5.07 3.25 9.09
CA LEU A 76 -4.24 3.25 10.30
C LEU A 76 -5.09 3.19 11.58
N GLU A 77 -6.29 3.79 11.58
CA GLU A 77 -7.23 3.74 12.70
C GLU A 77 -7.85 2.34 12.90
N THR A 78 -8.08 1.60 11.81
CA THR A 78 -8.86 0.34 11.85
C THR A 78 -8.01 -0.92 11.71
N SER A 79 -6.77 -0.81 11.25
CA SER A 79 -5.92 -1.96 11.01
C SER A 79 -5.10 -2.30 12.25
N GLY A 80 -5.24 -3.54 12.74
CA GLY A 80 -4.25 -4.13 13.65
C GLY A 80 -2.82 -4.09 13.06
N LEU A 81 -2.72 -3.92 11.74
CA LEU A 81 -1.55 -3.62 10.93
C LEU A 81 -0.69 -2.45 11.43
N ALA A 82 -1.41 -1.41 11.82
CA ALA A 82 -0.86 -0.16 12.32
C ALA A 82 -0.76 -0.15 13.85
N SER A 83 -1.33 -1.16 14.52
CA SER A 83 -1.22 -1.28 15.96
C SER A 83 0.24 -1.56 16.33
N GLN A 84 0.75 -0.74 17.25
CA GLN A 84 2.10 -0.86 17.78
C GLN A 84 2.33 -2.21 18.50
N GLU A 85 1.24 -2.91 18.83
CA GLU A 85 1.24 -4.18 19.54
C GLU A 85 1.81 -5.35 18.70
N ILE A 86 1.64 -5.32 17.37
CA ILE A 86 2.05 -6.44 16.49
C ILE A 86 3.41 -6.20 15.83
N PHE A 87 3.73 -4.95 15.45
CA PHE A 87 4.94 -4.63 14.68
C PHE A 87 5.90 -3.67 15.40
N GLY A 88 5.60 -3.27 16.64
CA GLY A 88 6.33 -2.20 17.33
C GLY A 88 6.07 -0.82 16.69
N PRO A 89 6.50 0.27 17.34
CA PRO A 89 6.35 1.60 16.77
C PRO A 89 7.28 1.77 15.55
N LEU A 90 6.73 2.33 14.47
CA LEU A 90 7.55 2.79 13.34
C LEU A 90 8.54 3.88 13.81
N PRO A 91 9.69 4.07 13.14
CA PRO A 91 10.56 5.20 13.42
C PRO A 91 9.79 6.53 13.34
N GLU A 92 10.07 7.49 14.23
CA GLU A 92 9.39 8.79 14.26
C GLU A 92 9.40 9.50 12.90
N THR A 93 10.53 9.39 12.18
CA THR A 93 10.65 9.94 10.83
C THR A 93 9.67 9.32 9.83
N ALA A 94 9.34 8.04 9.96
CA ALA A 94 8.32 7.39 9.14
C ALA A 94 6.92 7.84 9.57
N GLN A 95 6.65 7.94 10.88
CA GLN A 95 5.37 8.43 11.40
C GLN A 95 5.06 9.85 10.88
N ASN A 96 6.05 10.75 10.90
CA ASN A 96 5.91 12.12 10.39
C ASN A 96 5.61 12.17 8.88
N ARG A 97 6.27 11.32 8.09
CA ARG A 97 6.01 11.22 6.64
C ARG A 97 4.63 10.64 6.35
N ILE A 98 4.18 9.67 7.14
CA ILE A 98 2.82 9.10 7.04
C ILE A 98 1.78 10.18 7.37
N SER A 99 1.98 10.94 8.44
CA SER A 99 1.09 12.07 8.79
C SER A 99 1.02 13.11 7.67
N THR A 100 2.16 13.42 7.04
CA THR A 100 2.20 14.31 5.86
C THR A 100 1.39 13.74 4.69
N ALA A 101 1.49 12.43 4.43
CA ALA A 101 0.73 11.76 3.37
C ALA A 101 -0.79 11.77 3.63
N ILE A 102 -1.21 11.63 4.90
CA ILE A 102 -2.62 11.74 5.30
C ILE A 102 -3.15 13.15 5.05
N ASN A 103 -2.39 14.18 5.43
CA ASN A 103 -2.77 15.58 5.21
C ASN A 103 -2.91 15.86 3.71
N GLN A 104 -1.93 15.44 2.90
CA GLN A 104 -2.01 15.58 1.45
C GLN A 104 -3.23 14.85 0.86
N GLN A 105 -3.57 13.65 1.35
CA GLN A 105 -4.77 12.95 0.91
C GLN A 105 -6.05 13.68 1.29
N THR A 106 -6.07 14.33 2.46
CA THR A 106 -7.19 15.14 2.94
C THR A 106 -7.41 16.35 2.05
N ASP A 107 -6.33 17.05 1.68
CA ASP A 107 -6.38 18.19 0.76
C ASP A 107 -6.94 17.74 -0.60
N LEU A 108 -6.41 16.68 -1.18
CA LEU A 108 -6.87 16.14 -2.46
C LEU A 108 -8.34 15.65 -2.44
N LYS A 109 -8.82 15.13 -1.30
CA LYS A 109 -10.24 14.80 -1.10
C LYS A 109 -11.10 16.06 -1.05
N SER A 110 -10.64 17.11 -0.35
CA SER A 110 -11.35 18.39 -0.25
C SER A 110 -11.44 19.11 -1.60
N GLU A 111 -10.43 18.93 -2.47
CA GLU A 111 -10.39 19.43 -3.84
C GLU A 111 -11.21 18.57 -4.82
N GLY A 112 -11.79 17.45 -4.37
CA GLY A 112 -12.55 16.53 -5.21
C GLY A 112 -11.71 15.70 -6.19
N ILE A 113 -10.38 15.72 -6.06
CA ILE A 113 -9.44 14.96 -6.91
C ILE A 113 -9.42 13.49 -6.52
N LEU A 114 -9.50 13.19 -5.22
CA LEU A 114 -9.62 11.82 -4.71
C LEU A 114 -11.06 11.53 -4.29
N VAL A 115 -11.64 10.49 -4.89
CA VAL A 115 -12.97 10.00 -4.52
C VAL A 115 -12.86 9.04 -3.35
N VAL A 116 -13.73 9.16 -2.36
CA VAL A 116 -13.88 8.18 -1.27
C VAL A 116 -14.45 6.88 -1.86
N SER A 117 -13.60 6.00 -2.39
CA SER A 117 -14.04 4.76 -3.03
C SER A 117 -13.72 3.54 -2.19
N ASN A 118 -14.68 3.16 -1.32
CA ASN A 118 -14.88 1.76 -0.95
C ASN A 118 -15.92 1.13 -1.88
N LYS A 119 -15.66 1.06 -3.19
CA LYS A 119 -16.40 0.14 -4.07
C LYS A 119 -15.56 -1.11 -4.27
N GLY A 120 -15.63 -2.00 -3.28
CA GLY A 120 -15.33 -3.40 -3.54
C GLY A 120 -16.33 -3.89 -4.57
N THR A 121 -15.90 -4.09 -5.81
CA THR A 121 -16.68 -4.85 -6.78
C THR A 121 -16.60 -6.31 -6.35
N GLY A 122 -17.53 -6.72 -5.48
CA GLY A 122 -17.93 -8.11 -5.39
C GLY A 122 -18.50 -8.50 -6.76
N ALA A 123 -17.76 -9.34 -7.46
CA ALA A 123 -18.22 -10.16 -8.56
C ALA A 123 -17.53 -11.53 -8.42
#